data_AF-A0A846ET56-F1
#
_entry.id   AF-A0A846ET56-F1
#
_cell.length_a   1.000
_cell.length_b   1.000
_cell.length_c   1.000
_cell.angle_alpha   90.00
_cell.angle_beta   90.00
_cell.angle_gamma   90.00
#
_symmetry.space_group_name_H-M   'P 1'
#
loop_
_entity.id
_entity.type
_entity.pdbx_description
1 polymer ?
#
loop_
_entity_poly.entity_id
_entity_poly.type
_entity_poly.pdbx_seq_one_letter_code
_entity_poly.pdbx_strand_id
1 'polypeptide(L)'
;MSNIGALVAGIAHELNNPVSIVVGNIKLAETYLTAIINHIKLYQKQFPNPGLIIEKGAEEMDIDFLIEELPKILFSVKKTSERISKISVSLRSFARADSTSKVAFDINEGIDNALTILQHRLKANHQRPAI
;
A
#
# COMPACT_ATOMS: atom_id res chain seq x y z
N MET A 1 0.45 -23.69 -25.52
CA MET A 1 0.18 -22.42 -24.83
C MET A 1 -0.70 -22.75 -23.64
N SER A 2 -0.22 -22.63 -22.41
CA SER A 2 -1.11 -22.86 -21.28
C SER A 2 -2.09 -21.68 -21.23
N ASN A 3 -3.40 -21.95 -21.37
CA ASN A 3 -4.46 -20.93 -21.29
C ASN A 3 -4.42 -20.17 -19.94
N ILE A 4 -3.77 -20.78 -18.93
CA ILE A 4 -3.61 -20.27 -17.57
C ILE A 4 -2.57 -19.13 -17.51
N GLY A 5 -1.43 -19.23 -18.20
CA GLY A 5 -0.40 -18.19 -18.17
C GLY A 5 -0.89 -16.85 -18.75
N ALA A 6 -1.57 -16.90 -19.89
CA ALA A 6 -2.17 -15.71 -20.50
C ALA A 6 -3.26 -15.08 -19.62
N LEU A 7 -4.12 -15.91 -19.00
CA LEU A 7 -5.17 -15.45 -18.10
C LEU A 7 -4.60 -14.78 -16.85
N VAL A 8 -3.63 -15.41 -16.19
CA VAL A 8 -2.97 -14.87 -14.99
C VAL A 8 -2.26 -13.55 -15.29
N ALA A 9 -1.60 -13.44 -16.45
CA ALA A 9 -0.96 -12.20 -16.88
C ALA A 9 -1.98 -11.07 -17.16
N GLY A 10 -3.17 -11.40 -17.69
CA GLY A 10 -4.27 -10.46 -17.90
C GLY A 10 -4.82 -9.93 -16.57
N ILE A 11 -5.12 -10.82 -15.62
CA ILE A 11 -5.59 -10.46 -14.27
C ILE A 11 -4.56 -9.57 -13.56
N ALA A 12 -3.28 -9.92 -13.62
CA ALA A 12 -2.22 -9.09 -13.04
C ALA A 12 -2.16 -7.68 -13.65
N HIS A 13 -2.36 -7.55 -14.96
CA HIS A 13 -2.43 -6.25 -15.60
C HIS A 13 -3.64 -5.44 -15.13
N GLU A 14 -4.82 -6.06 -15.07
CA GLU A 14 -6.05 -5.38 -14.63
C GLU A 14 -6.02 -5.01 -13.15
N LEU A 15 -5.31 -5.76 -12.31
CA LEU A 15 -5.08 -5.41 -10.90
C LEU A 15 -4.09 -4.24 -10.73
N ASN A 16 -3.05 -4.18 -11.55
CA ASN A 16 -2.03 -3.13 -11.43
C ASN A 16 -2.57 -1.73 -11.71
N ASN A 17 -3.53 -1.59 -12.62
CA ASN A 17 -4.12 -0.30 -12.98
C ASN A 17 -4.82 0.41 -11.80
N PRO A 18 -5.84 -0.17 -11.13
CA PRO A 18 -6.50 0.47 -9.99
C PRO A 18 -5.54 0.64 -8.81
N VAL A 19 -4.60 -0.30 -8.58
CA VAL A 19 -3.62 -0.16 -7.49
C VAL A 19 -2.69 1.03 -7.73
N SER A 20 -2.25 1.25 -8.96
CA SER A 20 -1.39 2.41 -9.31
C SER A 20 -2.13 3.73 -9.09
N ILE A 21 -3.42 3.77 -9.41
CA ILE A 21 -4.28 4.94 -9.13
C ILE A 21 -4.38 5.18 -7.62
N VAL A 22 -4.61 4.13 -6.83
CA VAL A 22 -4.68 4.23 -5.35
C VAL A 22 -3.36 4.76 -4.78
N VAL A 23 -2.21 4.20 -5.18
CA VAL A 23 -0.89 4.67 -4.73
C VAL A 23 -0.66 6.14 -5.10
N GLY A 24 -1.02 6.54 -6.32
CA GLY A 24 -0.94 7.92 -6.77
C GLY A 24 -1.80 8.88 -5.94
N ASN A 25 -3.06 8.51 -5.69
CA ASN A 25 -3.99 9.31 -4.90
C ASN A 25 -3.57 9.43 -3.43
N ILE A 26 -2.99 8.39 -2.84
CA ILE A 26 -2.51 8.44 -1.46
C ILE A 26 -1.39 9.47 -1.30
N LYS A 27 -0.50 9.60 -2.27
CA LYS A 27 0.56 10.63 -2.24
C LYS A 27 -0.01 12.06 -2.24
N LEU A 28 -1.08 12.29 -3.02
CA LEU A 28 -1.79 13.57 -3.01
C LEU A 28 -2.49 13.80 -1.66
N ALA A 29 -3.20 12.79 -1.16
CA ALA A 29 -3.87 12.84 0.13
C ALA A 29 -2.90 13.12 1.29
N GLU A 30 -1.72 12.48 1.30
CA GLU A 30 -0.64 12.71 2.27
C GLU A 30 -0.18 14.18 2.27
N THR A 31 -0.07 14.77 1.07
CA THR A 31 0.30 16.18 0.90
C THR A 31 -0.78 17.12 1.46
N TYR A 32 -2.04 16.89 1.11
CA TYR A 32 -3.16 17.73 1.57
C TYR A 32 -3.39 17.61 3.07
N LEU A 33 -3.36 16.38 3.60
CA LEU A 33 -3.51 16.14 5.03
C LEU A 33 -2.40 16.81 5.82
N THR A 34 -1.15 16.71 5.36
CA THR A 34 -0.02 17.38 6.02
C THR A 34 -0.21 18.89 6.05
N ALA A 35 -0.67 19.50 4.95
CA ALA A 35 -0.95 20.94 4.91
C ALA A 35 -2.04 21.35 5.91
N ILE A 36 -3.13 20.57 6.00
CA ILE A 36 -4.24 20.81 6.93
C ILE A 36 -3.77 20.67 8.39
N ILE A 37 -3.07 19.58 8.73
CA ILE A 37 -2.53 19.35 10.07
C ILE A 37 -1.59 20.48 10.48
N ASN A 38 -0.69 20.91 9.58
CA ASN A 38 0.23 22.01 9.87
C ASN A 38 -0.52 23.33 10.10
N HIS A 39 -1.59 23.58 9.36
CA HIS A 39 -2.42 24.77 9.56
C HIS A 39 -3.15 24.74 10.91
N ILE A 40 -3.70 23.60 11.31
CA ILE A 40 -4.34 23.42 12.63
C ILE A 40 -3.32 23.63 13.75
N LYS A 41 -2.13 23.02 13.64
CA LYS A 41 -1.04 23.20 14.62
C LYS A 41 -0.58 24.65 14.74
N LEU A 42 -0.55 25.38 13.63
CA LEU A 42 -0.24 26.81 13.63
C LEU A 42 -1.30 27.59 14.41
N TYR A 43 -2.58 27.28 14.21
CA TYR A 43 -3.68 27.90 14.94
C TYR A 43 -3.61 27.60 16.45
N GLN A 44 -3.42 26.33 16.83
CA GLN A 44 -3.23 25.91 18.22
C GLN A 44 -2.05 26.63 18.88
N LYS A 45 -0.95 26.85 18.15
CA LYS A 45 0.22 27.58 18.66
C LYS A 45 -0.03 29.08 18.83
N GLN A 46 -0.72 29.71 17.88
CA GLN A 46 -0.94 31.16 17.88
C GLN A 46 -2.04 31.58 18.86
N PHE A 47 -3.03 30.72 19.09
CA PHE A 47 -4.18 30.96 19.95
C PHE A 47 -4.29 29.84 21.00
N PRO A 48 -3.46 29.86 22.06
CA PRO A 48 -3.50 28.84 23.10
C PRO A 48 -4.78 28.87 23.94
N ASN A 49 -5.50 30.01 23.93
CA ASN A 49 -6.82 30.16 24.53
C ASN A 49 -7.79 30.70 23.45
N PRO A 50 -8.22 29.87 22.49
CA PRO A 50 -9.05 30.31 21.36
C PRO A 50 -10.51 30.56 21.76
N GLY A 51 -10.89 30.19 22.99
CA GLY A 51 -12.20 30.41 23.57
C GLY A 51 -13.11 29.18 23.47
N LEU A 52 -14.14 29.16 24.32
CA LEU A 52 -15.01 28.00 24.57
C LEU A 52 -15.61 27.37 23.31
N ILE A 53 -15.99 28.19 22.32
CA ILE A 53 -16.62 27.68 21.09
C ILE A 53 -15.63 26.80 20.29
N ILE A 54 -14.37 27.24 20.21
CA ILE A 54 -13.35 26.55 19.42
C ILE A 54 -12.81 25.36 20.20
N GLU A 55 -12.60 25.50 21.51
CA GLU A 55 -12.20 24.40 22.40
C GLU A 55 -13.22 23.25 22.36
N LYS A 56 -14.51 23.56 22.52
CA LYS A 56 -15.59 22.56 22.47
C LYS A 56 -15.68 21.89 21.09
N GLY A 57 -15.52 22.66 20.01
CA GLY A 57 -15.47 22.10 18.65
C GLY A 57 -14.27 21.17 18.44
N ALA A 58 -13.11 21.51 19.01
CA ALA A 58 -11.91 20.68 18.92
C ALA A 58 -12.05 19.37 19.73
N GLU A 59 -12.66 19.43 20.92
CA GLU A 59 -12.98 18.25 21.73
C GLU A 59 -14.03 17.35 21.06
N GLU A 60 -15.11 17.93 20.52
CA GLU A 60 -16.18 17.17 19.83
C GLU A 60 -15.64 16.41 18.61
N MET A 61 -14.64 16.98 17.92
CA MET A 61 -13.98 16.36 16.77
C MET A 61 -12.80 15.46 17.15
N ASP A 62 -12.32 15.52 18.40
CA ASP A 62 -11.07 14.90 18.85
C ASP A 62 -9.88 15.23 17.93
N ILE A 63 -9.63 16.53 17.73
CA ILE A 63 -8.65 17.02 16.75
C ILE A 63 -7.25 16.44 16.98
N ASP A 64 -6.81 16.32 18.24
CA ASP A 64 -5.47 15.82 18.55
C ASP A 64 -5.33 14.34 18.17
N PHE A 65 -6.37 13.52 18.41
CA PHE A 65 -6.40 12.15 17.92
C PHE A 65 -6.36 12.09 16.38
N LEU A 66 -7.15 12.91 15.69
CA LEU A 66 -7.17 12.94 14.22
C LEU A 66 -5.81 13.33 13.61
N ILE A 67 -5.12 14.30 14.23
CA ILE A 67 -3.77 14.73 13.83
C ILE A 67 -2.78 13.55 13.90
N GLU A 68 -2.92 12.67 14.88
CA GLU A 68 -2.05 11.52 15.06
C GLU A 68 -2.44 10.32 14.19
N GLU A 69 -3.74 10.03 14.04
CA GLU A 69 -4.22 8.80 13.41
C GLU A 69 -4.35 8.87 11.89
N LEU A 70 -4.80 10.00 11.33
CA LEU A 70 -4.99 10.11 9.88
C LEU A 70 -3.71 9.82 9.07
N PRO A 71 -2.51 10.30 9.47
CA PRO A 71 -1.27 9.93 8.80
C PRO A 71 -0.98 8.42 8.84
N LYS A 72 -1.28 7.76 9.97
CA LYS A 72 -1.07 6.31 10.15
C LYS A 72 -1.98 5.51 9.22
N ILE A 73 -3.23 5.94 9.07
CA ILE A 73 -4.20 5.32 8.15
C ILE A 73 -3.68 5.41 6.72
N LEU A 74 -3.30 6.60 6.24
CA LEU A 74 -2.76 6.76 4.88
C LEU A 74 -1.51 5.91 4.65
N PHE A 75 -0.61 5.87 5.64
CA PHE A 75 0.60 5.04 5.58
C PHE A 75 0.26 3.53 5.44
N SER A 76 -0.74 3.06 6.19
CA SER A 76 -1.20 1.67 6.13
C SER A 76 -1.77 1.30 4.75
N VAL A 77 -2.61 2.18 4.18
CA VAL A 77 -3.18 1.95 2.84
C VAL A 77 -2.08 1.99 1.77
N LYS A 78 -1.10 2.90 1.90
CA LYS A 78 0.06 3.00 1.00
C LYS A 78 0.84 1.69 0.96
N LYS A 79 1.26 1.21 2.13
CA LYS A 79 2.01 -0.05 2.29
C LYS A 79 1.24 -1.25 1.74
N THR A 80 -0.07 -1.28 1.97
CA THR A 80 -0.93 -2.36 1.46
C THR A 80 -1.03 -2.33 -0.06
N SER A 81 -1.20 -1.15 -0.64
CA SER A 81 -1.29 -0.97 -2.10
C SER A 81 0.03 -1.30 -2.80
N GLU A 82 1.16 -0.86 -2.25
CA GLU A 82 2.50 -1.22 -2.74
C GLU A 82 2.73 -2.74 -2.71
N ARG A 83 2.24 -3.43 -1.66
CA ARG A 83 2.34 -4.89 -1.56
C ARG A 83 1.51 -5.59 -2.64
N ILE A 84 0.28 -5.12 -2.89
CA ILE A 84 -0.57 -5.69 -3.96
C ILE A 84 0.09 -5.47 -5.32
N SER A 85 0.66 -4.29 -5.56
CA SER A 85 1.41 -4.00 -6.80
C SER A 85 2.57 -4.98 -6.99
N LYS A 86 3.38 -5.22 -5.96
CA LYS A 86 4.48 -6.20 -6.00
C LYS A 86 4.00 -7.61 -6.33
N ILE A 87 2.96 -8.09 -5.65
CA ILE A 87 2.38 -9.42 -5.90
C ILE A 87 1.89 -9.53 -7.34
N SER A 88 1.21 -8.50 -7.83
CA SER A 88 0.69 -8.46 -9.20
C SER A 88 1.81 -8.50 -10.24
N VAL A 89 2.87 -7.71 -10.05
CA VAL A 89 4.06 -7.75 -10.91
C VAL A 89 4.70 -9.14 -10.90
N SER A 90 4.93 -9.73 -9.72
CA SER A 90 5.51 -11.08 -9.62
C SER A 90 4.64 -12.15 -10.30
N LEU A 91 3.31 -12.08 -10.16
CA LEU A 91 2.38 -12.97 -10.85
C LEU A 91 2.49 -12.84 -12.38
N ARG A 92 2.59 -11.61 -12.89
CA ARG A 92 2.77 -11.35 -14.32
C ARG A 92 4.09 -11.90 -14.84
N SER A 93 5.19 -11.70 -14.11
CA SER A 93 6.51 -12.21 -14.48
C SER A 93 6.54 -13.73 -14.48
N PHE A 94 5.98 -14.38 -13.47
CA PHE A 94 5.89 -15.84 -13.39
C PHE A 94 5.07 -16.43 -14.54
N ALA A 95 3.92 -15.83 -14.85
CA ALA A 95 3.03 -16.30 -15.92
C ALA A 95 3.60 -16.13 -17.34
N ARG A 96 4.62 -15.27 -17.51
CA ARG A 96 5.30 -15.01 -18.78
C ARG A 96 6.43 -16.00 -19.11
N ALA A 97 6.73 -16.96 -18.23
CA ALA A 97 7.77 -17.96 -18.46
C ALA A 97 7.46 -18.96 -19.62
N ASP A 98 6.29 -18.87 -20.26
CA ASP A 98 5.88 -19.66 -21.43
C ASP A 98 6.50 -19.12 -22.76
N SER A 99 7.81 -18.84 -22.81
CA SER A 99 8.49 -18.53 -24.10
C SER A 99 8.93 -19.81 -24.82
N THR A 100 8.65 -19.92 -26.12
CA THR A 100 9.06 -21.06 -26.95
C THR A 100 10.55 -21.08 -27.30
N SER A 101 11.26 -19.99 -27.02
CA SER A 101 12.71 -19.86 -27.18
C SER A 101 13.41 -19.73 -25.83
N LYS A 102 14.68 -20.17 -25.77
CA LYS A 102 15.55 -19.93 -24.61
C LYS A 102 15.78 -18.43 -24.49
N VAL A 103 15.45 -17.88 -23.33
CA VAL A 103 15.72 -16.49 -22.96
C VAL A 103 16.68 -16.45 -21.78
N ALA A 104 17.55 -15.44 -21.76
CA ALA A 104 18.35 -15.14 -20.58
C ALA A 104 17.42 -14.83 -19.40
N PHE A 105 17.73 -15.41 -18.25
CA PHE A 105 16.90 -15.33 -17.04
C PHE A 105 17.76 -15.05 -15.83
N ASP A 106 17.32 -14.14 -14.97
CA ASP A 106 17.94 -13.90 -13.67
C ASP A 106 17.32 -14.85 -12.63
N ILE A 107 18.13 -15.80 -12.16
CA ILE A 107 17.72 -16.79 -11.17
C ILE A 107 17.34 -16.12 -9.85
N ASN A 108 18.02 -15.04 -9.46
CA ASN A 108 17.74 -14.34 -8.21
C ASN A 108 16.37 -13.66 -8.28
N GLU A 109 16.05 -12.99 -9.39
CA GLU A 109 14.73 -12.38 -9.61
C GLU A 109 13.61 -13.45 -9.58
N GLY A 110 13.87 -14.63 -10.16
CA GLY A 110 12.98 -15.78 -10.10
C GLY A 110 12.67 -16.23 -8.67
N ILE A 111 13.71 -16.37 -7.86
CA ILE A 111 13.59 -16.76 -6.44
C ILE A 111 12.82 -15.69 -5.66
N ASP A 112 13.15 -14.41 -5.83
CA ASP A 112 12.49 -13.29 -5.14
C ASP A 112 11.00 -13.19 -5.50
N ASN A 113 10.66 -13.39 -6.77
CA ASN A 113 9.26 -13.44 -7.21
C ASN A 113 8.52 -14.63 -6.59
N ALA A 114 9.12 -15.81 -6.55
CA ALA A 114 8.54 -16.99 -5.93
C ALA A 114 8.32 -16.79 -4.42
N LEU A 115 9.31 -16.24 -3.70
CA LEU A 115 9.22 -15.90 -2.28
C LEU A 115 8.13 -14.85 -2.02
N THR A 116 8.00 -13.86 -2.89
CA THR A 116 6.96 -12.82 -2.79
C THR A 116 5.55 -13.41 -2.88
N ILE A 117 5.32 -14.29 -3.86
CA ILE A 117 4.02 -14.97 -4.05
C ILE A 117 3.73 -15.94 -2.90
N LEU A 118 4.75 -16.69 -2.46
CA LEU A 118 4.62 -17.71 -1.42
C LEU A 118 4.80 -17.18 0.00
N GLN A 119 4.98 -15.87 0.19
CA GLN A 119 5.23 -15.25 1.50
C GLN A 119 4.19 -15.65 2.56
N HIS A 120 2.92 -15.83 2.15
CA HIS A 120 1.85 -16.27 3.06
C HIS A 120 2.06 -17.70 3.60
N ARG A 121 2.80 -18.55 2.87
CA ARG A 121 3.12 -19.92 3.27
C ARG A 121 4.37 -20.01 4.16
N LEU A 122 5.26 -19.02 4.09
CA LEU A 122 6.51 -19.00 4.85
C LEU A 122 6.31 -18.54 6.31
N LYS A 123 5.20 -17.83 6.58
CA LYS A 123 4.84 -17.44 7.94
C LYS A 123 4.37 -18.64 8.76
N ALA A 124 4.71 -18.65 10.04
CA ALA A 124 4.17 -19.59 11.01
C ALA A 124 2.63 -19.54 11.02
N ASN A 125 2.00 -20.69 11.21
CA ASN A 125 0.56 -20.79 11.47
C ASN A 125 0.31 -21.87 12.54
N HIS A 126 -0.96 -22.09 12.90
CA HIS A 126 -1.35 -23.07 13.92
C HIS A 126 -0.88 -24.52 13.65
N GLN A 127 -0.47 -24.85 12.42
CA GLN A 127 -0.09 -26.19 11.99
C GLN A 127 1.42 -26.33 11.67
N ARG A 128 2.18 -25.23 11.56
CA ARG A 128 3.63 -25.29 11.26
C ARG A 128 4.40 -24.03 11.72
N PRO A 129 5.67 -24.18 12.15
CA PRO A 129 6.55 -23.05 12.45
C PRO A 129 6.91 -22.26 11.17
N ALA A 130 7.44 -21.06 11.36
CA ALA A 130 8.00 -20.28 10.25
C ALA A 130 9.25 -20.98 9.69
N ILE A 131 9.46 -20.83 8.39
CA ILE A 131 10.69 -21.26 7.71
C ILE A 131 11.65 -20.06 7.66
#